data_AF-A0A915NLA3-F1
#
_entry.id   AF-A0A915NLA3-F1
#
_cell.length_a   1.000
_cell.length_b   1.000
_cell.length_c   1.000
_cell.angle_alpha   90.00
_cell.angle_beta   90.00
_cell.angle_gamma   90.00
#
_symmetry.space_group_name_H-M   'P 1'
#
loop_
_entity.id
_entity.type
_entity.pdbx_description
1 polymer ?
#
loop_
_entity_poly.entity_id
_entity_poly.type
_entity_poly.pdbx_seq_one_letter_code
_entity_poly.pdbx_strand_id
1 'polypeptide(L)'
;MVMVSDVDLLKKYFVRNGDVFSGRWQNFITHMFMDGHNGIIQIQGDKWREQRRFSLHVLRDFGFGRTAMEEKIKFEVRALITHLNTKFNSKNTTEAFDVSKPVAVCIANIINSILFSRTYAHDDPSFIRVQQILDEQSSLVVKPIMGLYLCLPLTVNLPLLGNAWRQLKQIRNDFWAFLEGHISEHLKEFNNKTVDLINSSDFIFAYFNEMERRKIKNEENGKEGDLGYFR
;
A
#
# COMPACT_ATOMS: atom_id res chain seq x y z
N MET A 1 4.21 -25.74 9.61
CA MET A 1 3.04 -25.04 9.03
C MET A 1 1.80 -25.84 9.38
N VAL A 2 0.76 -25.22 9.93
CA VAL A 2 -0.52 -25.87 10.22
C VAL A 2 -1.54 -25.30 9.24
N MET A 3 -2.24 -26.16 8.50
CA MET A 3 -3.29 -25.77 7.56
C MET A 3 -4.64 -26.02 8.20
N VAL A 4 -5.49 -24.98 8.25
CA VAL A 4 -6.86 -25.07 8.77
C VAL A 4 -7.81 -24.96 7.59
N SER A 5 -8.53 -26.04 7.30
CA SER A 5 -9.48 -26.12 6.17
C SER A 5 -10.95 -26.19 6.62
N ASP A 6 -11.20 -26.41 7.91
CA ASP A 6 -12.55 -26.51 8.46
C ASP A 6 -13.08 -25.15 8.94
N VAL A 7 -14.34 -24.84 8.63
CA VAL A 7 -14.96 -23.52 8.92
C VAL A 7 -15.10 -23.26 10.41
N ASP A 8 -15.44 -24.27 11.21
CA ASP A 8 -15.60 -24.11 12.64
C ASP A 8 -14.24 -23.92 13.32
N LEU A 9 -13.20 -24.61 12.83
CA LEU A 9 -11.82 -24.35 13.23
C LEU A 9 -11.35 -22.95 12.80
N LEU A 10 -11.68 -22.47 11.60
CA LEU A 10 -11.37 -21.10 11.16
C LEU A 10 -12.00 -20.07 12.12
N LYS A 11 -13.27 -20.23 12.49
CA LYS A 11 -13.93 -19.35 13.47
C LYS A 11 -13.29 -19.47 14.86
N LYS A 12 -12.95 -20.68 15.30
CA LYS A 12 -12.29 -20.91 16.59
C LYS A 12 -10.95 -20.18 16.66
N TYR A 13 -10.10 -20.32 15.65
CA TYR A 13 -8.74 -19.77 15.68
C TYR A 13 -8.69 -18.28 15.31
N PHE A 14 -9.38 -17.85 14.26
CA PHE A 14 -9.25 -16.49 13.73
C PHE A 14 -10.28 -15.48 14.26
N VAL A 15 -11.38 -15.94 14.86
CA VAL A 15 -12.40 -15.05 15.46
C VAL A 15 -12.39 -15.14 16.97
N ARG A 16 -12.63 -16.34 17.54
CA ARG A 16 -12.74 -16.51 19.00
C ARG A 16 -11.40 -16.36 19.71
N ASN A 17 -10.31 -16.83 19.09
CA ASN A 17 -8.96 -16.74 19.63
C ASN A 17 -8.06 -15.83 18.78
N GLY A 18 -8.65 -14.85 18.08
CA GLY A 18 -7.95 -14.04 17.08
C GLY A 18 -6.68 -13.37 17.61
N ASP A 19 -6.66 -12.93 18.87
CA ASP A 19 -5.47 -12.31 19.48
C ASP A 19 -4.26 -13.26 19.51
N VAL A 20 -4.47 -14.54 19.83
CA VAL A 20 -3.41 -15.56 19.91
C VAL A 20 -2.86 -15.90 18.52
N PHE A 21 -3.72 -15.92 17.50
CA PHE A 21 -3.35 -16.27 16.12
C PHE A 21 -3.15 -15.04 15.23
N SER A 22 -3.04 -13.85 15.81
CA SER A 22 -2.84 -12.58 15.10
C SER A 22 -1.40 -12.33 14.65
N GLY A 23 -0.47 -13.26 14.91
CA GLY A 23 0.93 -13.14 14.52
C GLY A 23 1.13 -13.05 13.00
N ARG A 24 2.33 -12.62 12.60
CA ARG A 24 2.75 -12.55 11.19
C ARG A 24 3.99 -13.40 10.98
N TRP A 25 4.02 -14.12 9.85
CA TRP A 25 5.22 -14.86 9.49
C TRP A 25 6.28 -13.91 8.94
N GLN A 26 7.22 -13.55 9.81
CA GLN A 26 8.41 -12.78 9.45
C GLN A 26 9.40 -13.67 8.70
N ASN A 27 9.76 -13.28 7.48
CA ASN A 27 10.73 -13.99 6.66
C ASN A 27 11.63 -13.00 5.91
N PHE A 28 12.78 -13.47 5.43
CA PHE A 28 13.80 -12.58 4.86
C PHE A 28 13.29 -11.80 3.62
N ILE A 29 12.31 -12.34 2.88
CA ILE A 29 11.71 -11.66 1.71
C ILE A 29 10.84 -10.51 2.17
N THR A 30 9.94 -10.76 3.12
CA THR A 30 9.03 -9.73 3.65
C THR A 30 9.79 -8.65 4.41
N HIS A 31 10.85 -9.02 5.14
CA HIS A 31 11.79 -8.08 5.75
C HIS A 31 12.47 -7.20 4.71
N MET A 32 13.00 -7.80 3.63
CA MET A 32 13.66 -7.04 2.56
C MET A 32 12.68 -6.07 1.88
N PHE A 33 11.45 -6.50 1.61
CA PHE A 33 10.47 -5.68 0.89
C PHE A 33 9.86 -4.55 1.74
N MET A 34 9.52 -4.80 3.01
CA MET A 34 8.77 -3.88 3.89
C MET A 34 9.62 -3.21 4.98
N ASP A 35 10.94 -3.36 4.93
CA ASP A 35 11.90 -2.88 5.95
C ASP A 35 11.65 -3.46 7.37
N GLY A 36 10.87 -4.55 7.44
CA GLY A 36 10.71 -5.43 8.60
C GLY A 36 9.98 -4.89 9.83
N HIS A 37 9.99 -3.58 10.05
CA HIS A 37 9.63 -2.99 11.35
C HIS A 37 8.52 -1.94 11.27
N ASN A 38 8.03 -1.62 10.07
CA ASN A 38 7.05 -0.55 9.83
C ASN A 38 5.87 -1.03 8.97
N GLY A 39 4.85 -0.18 8.82
CA GLY A 39 3.61 -0.50 8.09
C GLY A 39 2.57 -1.24 8.93
N ILE A 40 1.67 -1.99 8.29
CA ILE A 40 0.57 -2.73 8.97
C ILE A 40 0.61 -4.23 8.66
N ILE A 41 1.17 -4.62 7.52
CA ILE A 41 1.07 -5.99 7.01
C ILE A 41 1.98 -6.95 7.80
N GLN A 42 3.21 -6.53 8.13
CA GLN A 42 4.25 -7.39 8.70
C GLN A 42 4.54 -7.18 10.19
N ILE A 43 4.10 -6.05 10.75
CA ILE A 43 4.32 -5.75 12.16
C ILE A 43 3.29 -6.43 13.06
N GLN A 44 3.63 -6.60 14.34
CA GLN A 44 2.80 -7.24 15.36
C GLN A 44 2.90 -6.50 16.69
N GLY A 45 2.06 -6.89 17.65
CA GLY A 45 2.01 -6.29 18.99
C GLY A 45 1.38 -4.90 19.01
N ASP A 46 1.78 -4.07 19.97
CA ASP A 46 1.14 -2.77 20.22
C ASP A 46 1.40 -1.77 19.09
N LYS A 47 2.57 -1.83 18.44
CA LYS A 47 2.87 -1.04 17.23
C LYS A 47 1.83 -1.29 16.13
N TRP A 48 1.50 -2.56 15.89
CA TRP A 48 0.50 -2.95 14.91
C TRP A 48 -0.90 -2.46 15.28
N ARG A 49 -1.29 -2.64 16.55
CA ARG A 49 -2.59 -2.19 17.04
C ARG A 49 -2.77 -0.69 16.84
N GLU A 50 -1.73 0.07 17.14
CA GLU A 50 -1.76 1.53 17.01
C GLU A 50 -1.80 1.98 15.55
N GLN A 51 -0.89 1.48 14.71
CA GLN A 51 -0.85 1.80 13.29
C GLN A 51 -2.15 1.42 12.58
N ARG A 52 -2.73 0.26 12.91
CA ARG A 52 -4.03 -0.18 12.38
C ARG A 52 -5.17 0.73 12.84
N ARG A 53 -5.22 1.07 14.13
CA ARG A 53 -6.28 1.93 14.69
C ARG A 53 -6.26 3.31 14.05
N PHE A 54 -5.08 3.93 14.00
CA PHE A 54 -4.88 5.22 13.34
C PHE A 54 -5.33 5.17 11.88
N SER A 55 -4.81 4.20 11.11
CA SER A 55 -5.11 4.10 9.68
C SER A 55 -6.59 3.90 9.40
N LEU A 56 -7.28 3.06 10.18
CA LEU A 56 -8.73 2.87 10.05
C LEU A 56 -9.52 4.13 10.42
N HIS A 57 -9.06 4.88 11.42
CA HIS A 57 -9.67 6.15 11.80
C HIS A 57 -9.58 7.15 10.65
N VAL A 58 -8.37 7.36 10.12
CA VAL A 58 -8.11 8.26 8.99
C VAL A 58 -8.91 7.85 7.76
N LEU A 59 -8.91 6.57 7.39
CA LEU A 59 -9.72 6.08 6.26
C LEU A 59 -11.22 6.38 6.45
N ARG A 60 -11.74 6.22 7.66
CA ARG A 60 -13.15 6.53 7.97
C ARG A 60 -13.44 8.03 7.87
N ASP A 61 -12.50 8.89 8.24
CA ASP A 61 -12.63 10.34 8.12
C ASP A 61 -12.62 10.76 6.64
N PHE A 62 -11.84 10.08 5.79
CA PHE A 62 -11.92 10.20 4.32
C PHE A 62 -13.13 9.50 3.68
N GLY A 63 -14.08 9.03 4.49
CA GLY A 63 -15.35 8.52 4.01
C GLY A 63 -15.40 7.02 3.75
N PHE A 64 -14.39 6.24 4.15
CA PHE A 64 -14.44 4.78 4.04
C PHE A 64 -15.70 4.23 4.73
N GLY A 65 -16.53 3.51 3.97
CA GLY A 65 -17.84 3.02 4.42
C GLY A 65 -18.94 4.08 4.51
N ARG A 66 -18.76 5.26 3.91
CA ARG A 66 -19.73 6.38 3.87
C ARG A 66 -19.94 6.87 2.43
N THR A 67 -20.98 7.67 2.23
CA THR A 67 -21.35 8.25 0.92
C THR A 67 -20.24 9.07 0.26
N ALA A 68 -19.34 9.69 1.04
CA ALA A 68 -18.22 10.45 0.48
C ALA A 68 -17.26 9.57 -0.36
N MET A 69 -17.02 8.30 0.05
CA MET A 69 -16.24 7.35 -0.75
C MET A 69 -16.99 6.91 -2.00
N GLU A 70 -18.31 6.73 -1.88
CA GLU A 70 -19.16 6.36 -3.01
C GLU A 70 -19.07 7.41 -4.13
N GLU A 71 -19.09 8.70 -3.80
CA GLU A 71 -18.95 9.76 -4.79
C GLU A 71 -17.56 9.79 -5.45
N LYS A 72 -16.49 9.53 -4.70
CA LYS A 72 -15.14 9.34 -5.27
C LYS A 72 -15.09 8.15 -6.24
N ILE A 73 -15.69 7.02 -5.86
CA ILE A 73 -15.79 5.83 -6.72
C ILE A 73 -16.58 6.16 -8.00
N LYS A 74 -17.75 6.78 -7.88
CA LYS A 74 -18.57 7.17 -9.05
C LYS A 74 -17.81 8.12 -9.98
N PHE A 75 -17.03 9.05 -9.43
CA PHE A 75 -16.21 9.96 -10.21
C PHE A 75 -15.20 9.19 -11.08
N GLU A 76 -14.40 8.30 -10.48
CA GLU A 76 -13.41 7.51 -11.22
C GLU A 76 -14.06 6.51 -12.18
N VAL A 77 -15.21 5.93 -11.83
CA VAL A 77 -15.97 5.05 -12.73
C VAL A 77 -16.48 5.81 -13.95
N ARG A 78 -16.93 7.07 -13.82
CA ARG A 78 -17.31 7.89 -14.98
C ARG A 78 -16.10 8.19 -15.88
N ALA A 79 -14.93 8.44 -15.30
CA ALA A 79 -13.70 8.61 -16.06
C ALA A 79 -13.31 7.33 -16.83
N LEU A 80 -13.43 6.17 -16.20
CA LEU A 80 -13.23 4.87 -16.83
C LEU A 80 -14.20 4.64 -18.00
N ILE A 81 -15.50 4.84 -17.80
CA ILE A 81 -16.51 4.70 -18.85
C ILE A 81 -16.20 5.61 -20.04
N THR A 82 -15.82 6.86 -19.76
CA THR A 82 -15.42 7.82 -20.80
C THR A 82 -14.22 7.31 -21.59
N HIS A 83 -13.17 6.85 -20.91
CA HIS A 83 -11.98 6.30 -21.55
C HIS A 83 -12.31 5.08 -22.43
N LEU A 84 -13.13 4.14 -21.92
CA LEU A 84 -13.57 2.96 -22.67
C LEU A 84 -14.35 3.37 -23.92
N ASN A 85 -15.33 4.26 -23.79
CA ASN A 85 -16.12 4.77 -24.92
C ASN A 85 -15.23 5.41 -25.99
N THR A 86 -14.23 6.21 -25.60
CA THR A 86 -13.27 6.80 -26.54
C THR A 86 -12.47 5.73 -27.28
N LYS A 87 -11.97 4.69 -26.59
CA LYS A 87 -11.22 3.61 -27.23
C LYS A 87 -12.10 2.78 -28.17
N PHE A 88 -13.34 2.49 -27.78
CA PHE A 88 -14.31 1.78 -28.64
C PHE A 88 -14.68 2.58 -29.88
N ASN A 89 -14.94 3.88 -29.75
CA ASN A 89 -15.32 4.74 -30.88
C ASN A 89 -14.14 5.09 -31.79
N SER A 90 -12.90 5.08 -31.27
CA SER A 90 -11.69 5.41 -32.03
C SER A 90 -11.15 4.22 -32.84
N LYS A 91 -11.48 2.98 -32.48
CA LYS A 91 -11.02 1.78 -33.18
C LYS A 91 -12.15 1.27 -34.09
N ASN A 92 -11.95 1.37 -35.41
CA ASN A 92 -12.72 0.61 -36.42
C ASN A 92 -12.32 -0.89 -36.41
N THR A 93 -12.20 -1.53 -35.23
CA THR A 93 -11.68 -2.90 -35.15
C THR A 93 -12.53 -3.79 -34.26
N THR A 94 -12.80 -4.99 -34.77
CA THR A 94 -13.36 -6.17 -34.09
C THR A 94 -12.36 -6.83 -33.10
N GLU A 95 -11.35 -6.09 -32.66
CA GLU A 95 -10.24 -6.62 -31.87
C GLU A 95 -10.61 -6.66 -30.38
N ALA A 96 -10.29 -7.76 -29.70
CA ALA A 96 -10.57 -7.91 -28.28
C ALA A 96 -9.84 -6.83 -27.46
N PHE A 97 -10.58 -6.11 -26.62
CA PHE A 97 -10.05 -5.07 -25.75
C PHE A 97 -9.89 -5.59 -24.32
N ASP A 98 -8.68 -5.52 -23.76
CA ASP A 98 -8.41 -5.88 -22.38
C ASP A 98 -8.87 -4.76 -21.42
N VAL A 99 -9.99 -4.99 -20.74
CA VAL A 99 -10.55 -4.07 -19.74
C VAL A 99 -9.83 -4.12 -18.40
N SER A 100 -8.99 -5.12 -18.16
CA SER A 100 -8.34 -5.33 -16.86
C SER A 100 -7.43 -4.16 -16.50
N LYS A 101 -6.69 -3.63 -17.49
CA LYS A 101 -5.77 -2.51 -17.28
C LYS A 101 -6.50 -1.21 -16.94
N PRO A 102 -7.49 -0.72 -17.73
CA PRO A 102 -8.25 0.46 -17.34
C PRO A 102 -8.95 0.34 -15.99
N VAL A 103 -9.48 -0.85 -15.65
CA VAL A 103 -10.11 -1.08 -14.34
C VAL A 103 -9.10 -0.97 -13.21
N ALA A 104 -7.91 -1.54 -13.37
CA ALA A 104 -6.83 -1.40 -12.38
C ALA A 104 -6.45 0.07 -12.18
N VAL A 105 -6.42 0.88 -13.25
CA VAL A 105 -6.14 2.32 -13.16
C VAL A 105 -7.21 3.05 -12.37
N CYS A 106 -8.49 2.78 -12.64
CA CYS A 106 -9.60 3.32 -11.87
C CYS A 106 -9.47 3.01 -10.37
N ILE A 107 -9.19 1.76 -10.01
CA ILE A 107 -9.02 1.35 -8.61
C ILE A 107 -7.85 2.07 -7.95
N ALA A 108 -6.70 2.12 -8.61
CA ALA A 108 -5.53 2.73 -8.02
C ALA A 108 -5.61 4.27 -8.01
N ASN A 109 -6.38 4.92 -8.89
CA ASN A 109 -6.76 6.33 -8.73
C ASN A 109 -7.63 6.58 -7.50
N ILE A 110 -8.61 5.72 -7.22
CA ILE A 110 -9.41 5.84 -6.00
C ILE A 110 -8.49 5.81 -4.77
N ILE A 111 -7.56 4.85 -4.72
CA ILE A 111 -6.59 4.72 -3.63
C ILE A 111 -5.66 5.95 -3.57
N ASN A 112 -5.09 6.38 -4.68
CA ASN A 112 -4.20 7.54 -4.74
C ASN A 112 -4.90 8.85 -4.38
N SER A 113 -6.20 8.98 -4.68
CA SER A 113 -6.98 10.14 -4.27
C SER A 113 -7.16 10.23 -2.76
N ILE A 114 -7.03 9.10 -2.04
CA ILE A 114 -7.09 9.04 -0.57
C ILE A 114 -5.70 9.21 0.02
N LEU A 115 -4.68 8.60 -0.59
CA LEU A 115 -3.31 8.61 -0.07
C LEU A 115 -2.55 9.90 -0.36
N PHE A 116 -2.71 10.45 -1.55
CA PHE A 116 -1.91 11.54 -2.10
C PHE A 116 -2.75 12.71 -2.64
N SER A 117 -4.08 12.65 -2.54
CA SER A 117 -4.99 13.59 -3.23
C SER A 117 -4.72 13.72 -4.74
N ARG A 118 -4.26 12.64 -5.39
CA ARG A 118 -3.88 12.65 -6.81
C ARG A 118 -4.61 11.57 -7.61
N THR A 119 -4.86 11.88 -8.88
CA THR A 119 -5.46 10.99 -9.87
C THR A 119 -4.66 11.08 -11.17
N TYR A 120 -4.48 9.97 -11.86
CA TYR A 120 -3.72 9.88 -13.10
C TYR A 120 -4.65 9.66 -14.28
N ALA A 121 -4.24 10.15 -15.46
CA ALA A 121 -4.91 9.78 -16.70
C ALA A 121 -4.71 8.29 -16.99
N HIS A 122 -5.67 7.66 -17.66
CA HIS A 122 -5.62 6.22 -17.98
C HIS A 122 -4.43 5.84 -18.88
N ASP A 123 -3.92 6.78 -19.68
CA ASP A 123 -2.75 6.58 -20.54
C ASP A 123 -1.47 7.25 -19.97
N ASP A 124 -1.44 7.63 -18.68
CA ASP A 124 -0.28 8.26 -18.05
C ASP A 124 0.92 7.28 -17.95
N PRO A 125 2.07 7.59 -18.57
CA PRO A 125 3.21 6.67 -18.58
C PRO A 125 3.78 6.37 -17.20
N SER A 126 3.76 7.34 -16.27
CA SER A 126 4.32 7.21 -14.93
C SER A 126 3.51 6.21 -14.12
N PHE A 127 2.20 6.27 -14.26
CA PHE A 127 1.30 5.39 -13.55
C PHE A 127 1.22 3.99 -14.18
N ILE A 128 1.27 3.90 -15.51
CA ILE A 128 1.43 2.62 -16.21
C ILE A 128 2.70 1.90 -15.74
N ARG A 129 3.80 2.63 -15.51
CA ARG A 129 5.04 2.05 -14.98
C ARG A 129 4.84 1.45 -13.58
N VAL A 130 4.14 2.14 -12.69
CA VAL A 130 3.83 1.60 -11.34
C VAL A 130 2.98 0.33 -11.43
N GLN A 131 1.97 0.33 -12.30
CA GLN A 131 1.15 -0.86 -12.52
C GLN A 131 2.00 -2.05 -13.03
N GLN A 132 2.88 -1.83 -14.00
CA GLN A 132 3.79 -2.86 -14.50
C GLN A 132 4.69 -3.42 -13.39
N ILE A 133 5.21 -2.56 -12.51
CA ILE A 133 6.02 -2.99 -11.36
C ILE A 133 5.21 -3.90 -10.43
N LEU A 134 3.95 -3.58 -10.16
CA LEU A 134 3.07 -4.39 -9.31
C LEU A 134 2.67 -5.72 -9.97
N ASP A 135 2.44 -5.72 -11.29
CA ASP A 135 2.14 -6.93 -12.07
C ASP A 135 3.37 -7.87 -12.12
N GLU A 136 4.56 -7.31 -12.36
CA GLU A 136 5.83 -8.04 -12.31
C GLU A 136 6.08 -8.63 -10.92
N GLN A 137 5.83 -7.85 -9.86
CA GLN A 137 5.93 -8.30 -8.49
C GLN A 137 4.99 -9.48 -8.21
N SER A 138 3.73 -9.37 -8.59
CA SER A 138 2.72 -10.41 -8.38
C SER A 138 3.08 -11.70 -9.14
N SER A 139 3.52 -11.57 -10.39
CA SER A 139 3.99 -12.69 -11.22
C SER A 139 5.23 -13.36 -10.63
N LEU A 140 6.15 -12.59 -10.03
CA LEU A 140 7.38 -13.12 -9.46
C LEU A 140 7.11 -13.90 -8.17
N VAL A 141 6.24 -13.39 -7.29
CA VAL A 141 5.95 -13.98 -5.97
C VAL A 141 5.34 -15.37 -6.08
N VAL A 142 4.57 -15.66 -7.13
CA VAL A 142 3.94 -16.98 -7.34
C VAL A 142 4.89 -18.03 -7.95
N LYS A 143 6.08 -17.64 -8.40
CA LYS A 143 7.03 -18.59 -9.02
C LYS A 143 7.62 -19.52 -7.96
N PRO A 144 7.81 -20.83 -8.27
CA PRO A 144 8.39 -21.80 -7.33
C PRO A 144 9.77 -21.38 -6.77
N ILE A 145 10.54 -20.61 -7.53
CA ILE A 145 11.84 -20.08 -7.11
C ILE A 145 11.74 -19.23 -5.83
N MET A 146 10.62 -18.53 -5.62
CA MET A 146 10.39 -17.74 -4.41
C MET A 146 10.21 -18.65 -3.18
N GLY A 147 9.52 -19.78 -3.34
CA GLY A 147 9.45 -20.83 -2.32
C GLY A 147 10.82 -21.40 -1.99
N LEU A 148 11.67 -21.62 -2.99
CA LEU A 148 13.06 -22.05 -2.77
C LEU A 148 13.83 -21.03 -1.92
N TYR A 149 13.72 -19.74 -2.22
CA TYR A 149 14.40 -18.74 -1.41
C TYR A 149 13.90 -18.70 0.03
N LEU A 150 12.58 -18.85 0.25
CA LEU A 150 11.97 -18.93 1.60
C LEU A 150 12.52 -20.10 2.42
N CYS A 151 12.69 -21.27 1.79
CA CYS A 151 13.22 -22.47 2.46
C CYS A 151 14.74 -22.42 2.65
N LEU A 152 15.47 -21.87 1.67
CA LEU A 152 16.93 -21.84 1.62
C LEU A 152 17.44 -20.46 1.17
N PRO A 153 17.54 -19.48 2.09
CA PRO A 153 17.93 -18.10 1.76
C PRO A 153 19.30 -17.97 1.08
N LEU A 154 20.20 -18.94 1.27
CA LEU A 154 21.54 -18.94 0.64
C LEU A 154 21.47 -19.02 -0.90
N THR A 155 20.38 -19.56 -1.46
CA THR A 155 20.22 -19.72 -2.92
C THR A 155 20.08 -18.39 -3.66
N VAL A 156 19.77 -17.32 -2.93
CA VAL A 156 19.71 -15.94 -3.43
C VAL A 156 21.05 -15.44 -3.99
N ASN A 157 22.17 -15.88 -3.39
CA ASN A 157 23.51 -15.41 -3.77
C ASN A 157 24.15 -16.25 -4.88
N LEU A 158 23.48 -17.32 -5.32
CA LEU A 158 24.01 -18.21 -6.35
C LEU A 158 23.86 -17.56 -7.74
N PRO A 159 24.89 -17.58 -8.61
CA PRO A 159 24.86 -16.87 -9.89
C PRO A 159 23.70 -17.26 -10.82
N LEU A 160 23.31 -18.54 -10.83
CA LEU A 160 22.24 -19.06 -11.67
C LEU A 160 20.85 -18.88 -11.07
N LEU A 161 20.76 -18.88 -9.73
CA LEU A 161 19.48 -18.82 -9.02
C LEU A 161 19.17 -17.41 -8.50
N GLY A 162 20.09 -16.46 -8.51
CA GLY A 162 19.90 -15.11 -7.97
C GLY A 162 19.18 -14.13 -8.90
N ASN A 163 18.85 -14.52 -10.14
CA ASN A 163 18.23 -13.61 -11.12
C ASN A 163 16.86 -13.09 -10.67
N ALA A 164 15.98 -13.99 -10.23
CA ALA A 164 14.65 -13.59 -9.75
C ALA A 164 14.76 -12.72 -8.48
N TRP A 165 15.73 -12.99 -7.60
CA TRP A 165 15.99 -12.11 -6.46
C TRP A 165 16.46 -10.72 -6.85
N ARG A 166 17.35 -10.59 -7.84
CA ARG A 166 17.79 -9.29 -8.37
C ARG A 166 16.63 -8.50 -8.98
N GLN A 167 15.77 -9.17 -9.74
CA GLN A 167 14.54 -8.58 -10.27
C GLN A 167 13.61 -8.10 -9.14
N LEU A 168 13.40 -8.91 -8.11
CA LEU A 168 12.58 -8.52 -6.96
C LEU A 168 13.14 -7.27 -6.24
N LYS A 169 14.46 -7.18 -6.10
CA LYS A 169 15.12 -6.00 -5.51
C LYS A 169 14.95 -4.75 -6.37
N GLN A 170 15.03 -4.87 -7.70
CA GLN A 170 14.79 -3.76 -8.61
C GLN A 170 13.34 -3.27 -8.53
N ILE A 171 12.38 -4.20 -8.62
CA ILE A 171 10.94 -3.94 -8.42
C ILE A 171 10.69 -3.19 -7.11
N ARG A 172 11.28 -3.68 -6.01
CA ARG A 172 11.22 -3.00 -4.72
C ARG A 172 11.74 -1.57 -4.85
N ASN A 173 12.97 -1.38 -5.32
CA ASN A 173 13.60 -0.06 -5.35
C ASN A 173 12.82 0.94 -6.20
N ASP A 174 12.32 0.52 -7.36
CA ASP A 174 11.51 1.38 -8.24
C ASP A 174 10.19 1.78 -7.55
N PHE A 175 9.54 0.83 -6.87
CA PHE A 175 8.30 1.09 -6.14
C PHE A 175 8.53 2.02 -4.93
N TRP A 176 9.60 1.81 -4.18
CA TRP A 176 9.95 2.67 -3.05
C TRP A 176 10.34 4.07 -3.50
N ALA A 177 11.08 4.21 -4.62
CA ALA A 177 11.40 5.52 -5.19
C ALA A 177 10.13 6.30 -5.59
N PHE A 178 9.12 5.62 -6.13
CA PHE A 178 7.82 6.22 -6.42
C PHE A 178 7.14 6.74 -5.13
N LEU A 179 7.06 5.91 -4.08
CA LEU A 179 6.47 6.31 -2.80
C LEU A 179 7.24 7.46 -2.13
N GLU A 180 8.57 7.36 -2.08
CA GLU A 180 9.45 8.38 -1.50
C GLU A 180 9.34 9.71 -2.23
N GLY A 181 9.19 9.69 -3.56
CA GLY A 181 8.93 10.88 -4.36
C GLY A 181 7.66 11.60 -3.90
N HIS A 182 6.56 10.86 -3.79
CA HIS A 182 5.30 11.43 -3.30
C HIS A 182 5.37 11.92 -1.86
N ILE A 183 5.95 11.13 -0.96
CA ILE A 183 6.11 11.50 0.45
C ILE A 183 6.96 12.77 0.59
N SER A 184 8.05 12.88 -0.19
CA SER A 184 8.93 14.05 -0.16
C SER A 184 8.26 15.31 -0.67
N GLU A 185 7.43 15.21 -1.71
CA GLU A 185 6.62 16.33 -2.19
C GLU A 185 5.63 16.80 -1.13
N HIS A 186 4.89 15.87 -0.51
CA HIS A 186 3.94 16.19 0.56
C HIS A 186 4.65 16.78 1.79
N LEU A 187 5.86 16.29 2.11
CA LEU A 187 6.64 16.82 3.22
C LEU A 187 7.09 18.27 2.97
N LYS A 188 7.48 18.61 1.74
CA LYS A 188 7.80 20.00 1.35
C LYS A 188 6.57 20.90 1.47
N GLU A 189 5.42 20.44 0.97
CA GLU A 189 4.17 21.18 1.08
C GLU A 189 3.72 21.35 2.54
N PHE A 190 3.90 20.31 3.36
CA PHE A 190 3.61 20.32 4.79
C PHE A 190 4.45 21.36 5.53
N ASN A 191 5.76 21.39 5.28
CA ASN A 191 6.67 22.35 5.93
C ASN A 191 6.42 23.81 5.51
N ASN A 192 5.89 24.02 4.31
CA ASN A 192 5.60 25.36 3.79
C ASN A 192 4.24 25.91 4.23
N LYS A 193 3.29 25.05 4.60
CA LYS A 193 2.00 25.46 5.14
C LYS A 193 2.14 25.72 6.64
N THR A 194 1.62 26.85 7.11
CA THR A 194 1.33 27.02 8.54
C THR A 194 0.38 25.89 8.93
N VAL A 195 0.76 25.14 9.96
CA VAL A 195 0.16 23.87 10.39
C VAL A 195 -1.36 24.00 10.61
N ASP A 196 -2.16 23.80 9.54
CA ASP A 196 -3.61 23.69 9.60
C ASP A 196 -3.98 22.25 9.99
N LEU A 197 -3.91 21.97 11.30
CA LEU A 197 -4.18 20.66 11.93
C LEU A 197 -5.61 20.12 11.68
N ILE A 198 -6.49 20.92 11.09
CA ILE A 198 -7.93 20.67 11.11
C ILE A 198 -8.40 19.95 9.85
N ASN A 199 -7.74 20.14 8.69
CA ASN A 199 -8.15 19.54 7.43
C ASN A 199 -6.97 18.86 6.74
N SER A 200 -6.69 17.60 7.12
CA SER A 200 -5.74 16.78 6.37
C SER A 200 -6.34 16.48 4.99
N SER A 201 -5.68 16.93 3.92
CA SER A 201 -6.13 16.73 2.55
C SER A 201 -6.16 15.25 2.14
N ASP A 202 -5.23 14.48 2.70
CA ASP A 202 -5.01 13.07 2.39
C ASP A 202 -4.40 12.34 3.59
N PHE A 203 -4.24 11.03 3.42
CA PHE A 203 -3.70 10.14 4.43
C PHE A 203 -2.28 10.53 4.88
N ILE A 204 -1.42 11.03 3.99
CA ILE A 204 -0.03 11.39 4.32
C ILE A 204 0.00 12.63 5.20
N PHE A 205 -0.75 13.67 4.85
CA PHE A 205 -0.90 14.84 5.71
C PHE A 205 -1.45 14.46 7.09
N ALA A 206 -2.43 13.57 7.16
CA ALA A 206 -2.95 13.07 8.43
C ALA A 206 -1.86 12.34 9.24
N TYR A 207 -1.02 11.54 8.58
CA TYR A 207 0.10 10.83 9.22
C TYR A 207 1.17 11.81 9.74
N PHE A 208 1.54 12.83 8.96
CA PHE A 208 2.46 13.88 9.41
C PHE A 208 1.94 14.69 10.59
N ASN A 209 0.66 15.09 10.55
CA ASN A 209 0.00 15.76 11.67
C ASN A 209 0.05 14.93 12.95
N GLU A 210 -0.21 13.62 12.87
CA GLU A 210 -0.15 12.73 14.03
C GLU A 210 1.29 12.56 14.54
N MET A 211 2.28 12.45 13.65
CA MET A 211 3.69 12.43 14.04
C MET A 211 4.07 13.69 14.82
N GLU A 212 3.70 14.87 14.31
CA GLU A 212 4.03 16.15 14.95
C GLU A 212 3.32 16.33 16.29
N ARG A 213 2.04 15.98 16.35
CA ARG A 213 1.26 15.98 17.60
C ARG A 213 1.92 15.11 18.68
N ARG A 214 2.50 13.96 18.31
CA ARG A 214 3.21 13.09 19.25
C ARG A 214 4.56 13.65 19.69
N LYS A 215 5.31 14.31 18.80
CA LYS A 215 6.55 15.00 19.18
C LYS A 215 6.28 16.04 20.26
N ILE A 216 5.32 16.94 20.01
CA ILE A 216 4.95 18.01 20.95
C ILE A 216 4.53 17.42 22.29
N LYS A 217 3.64 16.41 22.29
CA LYS A 217 3.19 15.76 23.52
C LYS A 217 4.34 15.07 24.28
N ASN A 218 5.32 14.54 23.58
CA ASN A 218 6.45 13.85 24.22
C ASN A 218 7.51 14.84 24.71
N GLU A 219 7.71 15.96 24.03
CA GLU A 219 8.48 17.11 24.51
C GLU A 219 7.88 17.70 25.80
N GLU A 220 6.55 17.90 25.84
CA GLU A 220 5.83 18.32 27.05
C GLU A 220 5.98 17.34 28.23
N ASN A 221 6.18 16.05 27.94
CA ASN A 221 6.36 15.00 28.94
C ASN A 221 7.84 14.68 29.23
N GLY A 222 8.80 15.46 28.72
CA GLY A 222 10.24 15.27 28.94
C GLY A 222 10.83 14.02 28.28
N LYS A 223 10.20 13.51 27.21
CA LYS A 223 10.63 12.35 26.41
C LYS A 223 10.97 12.78 24.97
N GLU A 224 11.92 13.70 24.82
CA GLU A 224 12.35 14.21 23.52
C GLU A 224 12.77 13.08 22.57
N GLY A 225 12.27 13.13 21.33
CA GLY A 225 12.66 12.21 20.24
C GLY A 225 11.94 10.85 20.19
N ASP A 226 11.08 10.52 21.15
CA ASP A 226 10.27 9.30 21.07
C ASP A 226 9.02 9.55 20.20
N LEU A 227 8.97 9.03 18.98
CA LEU A 227 7.74 9.03 18.17
C LEU A 227 6.83 7.81 18.48
N GLY A 228 7.25 6.98 19.43
CA GLY A 228 6.63 5.71 19.78
C GLY A 228 6.57 4.77 18.57
N TYR A 229 5.36 4.55 18.09
CA TYR A 229 5.06 3.61 17.03
C TYR A 229 5.04 4.20 15.62
N PHE A 230 5.22 5.51 15.49
CA PHE A 230 5.22 6.24 14.21
C PHE A 230 6.66 6.59 13.84
N ARG A 231 7.10 6.18 12.66
CA ARG A 231 8.39 6.56 12.06
C ARG A 231 8.21 6.65 10.56
#